data_AF-A0A535NI44-F1
#
_entry.id   AF-A0A535NI44-F1
#
_cell.length_a   1.000
_cell.length_b   1.000
_cell.length_c   1.000
_cell.angle_alpha   90.00
_cell.angle_beta   90.00
_cell.angle_gamma   90.00
#
_symmetry.space_group_name_H-M   'P 1'
#
loop_
_entity.id
_entity.type
_entity.pdbx_description
1 polymer ?
#
loop_
_entity_poly.entity_id
_entity_poly.type
_entity_poly.pdbx_seq_one_letter_code
_entity_poly.pdbx_strand_id
1 'polypeptide(L)'
;MSDAGLVRNASEGINPKTAGWTYLSFRTVRCRSDEVLAGETGGDETALIWLGGRADVDGFGQVGERDDVFSGLPSAIVLPPGSSYRMRARTPLHLAIVSAPAESAPAARLVRPGDVRV
;
A
#
# COMPACT_ATOMS: atom_id res chain seq x y z
N MET A 1 -9.08 -23.82 -22.12
CA MET A 1 -8.67 -22.47 -21.71
C MET A 1 -8.00 -22.60 -20.36
N SER A 2 -6.67 -22.44 -20.30
CA SER A 2 -5.92 -22.60 -19.05
C SER A 2 -6.17 -21.44 -18.08
N ASP A 3 -6.30 -21.80 -16.80
CA ASP A 3 -6.47 -20.93 -15.62
C ASP A 3 -5.20 -20.12 -15.29
N ALA A 4 -4.45 -19.69 -16.31
CA ALA A 4 -3.01 -19.42 -16.21
C ALA A 4 -2.61 -18.03 -15.69
N GLY A 5 -3.52 -17.27 -15.06
CA GLY A 5 -3.20 -15.90 -14.61
C GLY A 5 -3.99 -15.40 -13.41
N LEU A 6 -4.88 -16.20 -12.82
CA LEU A 6 -5.66 -15.76 -11.67
C LEU A 6 -4.82 -15.87 -10.40
N VAL A 7 -4.44 -14.73 -9.83
CA VAL A 7 -3.83 -14.66 -8.50
C VAL A 7 -4.92 -14.90 -7.46
N ARG A 8 -4.91 -16.09 -6.84
CA ARG A 8 -5.89 -16.49 -5.82
C ARG A 8 -5.48 -16.09 -4.40
N ASN A 9 -4.23 -15.68 -4.23
CA ASN A 9 -3.68 -15.22 -2.96
C ASN A 9 -3.15 -13.78 -3.11
N ALA A 10 -3.90 -12.81 -2.62
CA ALA A 10 -3.57 -11.39 -2.80
C ALA A 10 -2.23 -10.97 -2.17
N SER A 11 -1.65 -11.75 -1.25
CA SER A 11 -0.35 -11.44 -0.65
C SER A 11 0.84 -11.77 -1.54
N GLU A 12 0.69 -12.74 -2.45
CA GLU A 12 1.69 -13.07 -3.50
C GLU A 12 1.79 -11.94 -4.53
N GLY A 13 0.68 -11.21 -4.72
CA GLY A 13 0.61 -10.06 -5.59
C GLY A 13 0.50 -10.39 -7.07
N ILE A 14 0.26 -9.35 -7.85
CA ILE A 14 0.16 -9.35 -9.30
C ILE A 14 1.04 -8.22 -9.84
N ASN A 15 1.73 -8.46 -10.95
CA ASN A 15 2.64 -7.49 -11.56
C ASN A 15 2.55 -7.59 -13.09
N PRO A 16 3.18 -6.67 -13.86
CA PRO A 16 3.08 -6.67 -15.31
C PRO A 16 3.45 -8.01 -15.98
N LYS A 17 4.41 -8.76 -15.42
CA LYS A 17 4.85 -10.06 -15.94
C LYS A 17 3.78 -11.14 -15.83
N THR A 18 2.89 -11.03 -14.84
CA THR A 18 1.82 -12.02 -14.58
C THR A 18 0.44 -11.54 -15.00
N ALA A 19 0.24 -10.23 -15.14
CA ALA A 19 -1.07 -9.63 -15.41
C ALA A 19 -1.39 -9.43 -16.89
N GLY A 20 -0.37 -9.37 -17.76
CA GLY A 20 -0.55 -9.03 -19.17
C GLY A 20 -0.84 -7.54 -19.44
N TRP A 21 -0.69 -6.67 -18.43
CA TRP A 21 -0.67 -5.21 -18.58
C TRP A 21 0.75 -4.65 -18.43
N THR A 22 0.92 -3.34 -18.59
CA THR A 22 2.26 -2.72 -18.70
C THR A 22 2.86 -2.22 -17.39
N TYR A 23 2.08 -1.63 -16.49
CA TYR A 23 2.67 -0.78 -15.43
C TYR A 23 2.43 -1.25 -14.00
N LEU A 24 1.20 -1.59 -13.63
CA LEU A 24 0.84 -1.70 -12.22
C LEU A 24 1.35 -2.99 -11.57
N SER A 25 1.87 -2.87 -10.37
CA SER A 25 2.02 -3.98 -9.43
C SER A 25 1.09 -3.76 -8.25
N PHE A 26 0.50 -4.83 -7.74
CA PHE A 26 -0.44 -4.79 -6.62
C PHE A 26 -0.26 -6.00 -5.73
N ARG A 27 -0.29 -5.79 -4.41
CA ARG A 27 -0.46 -6.87 -3.44
C ARG A 27 -1.11 -6.36 -2.17
N THR A 28 -1.58 -7.27 -1.33
CA THR A 28 -2.01 -6.92 0.04
C THR A 28 -1.06 -7.48 1.09
N VAL A 29 -1.01 -6.79 2.23
CA VAL A 29 -0.23 -7.20 3.39
C VAL A 29 -1.10 -7.13 4.62
N ARG A 30 -1.04 -8.16 5.45
CA ARG A 30 -1.63 -8.17 6.78
C ARG A 30 -0.53 -8.26 7.82
N CYS A 31 -0.63 -7.43 8.85
CA CYS A 31 0.24 -7.48 10.03
C CYS A 31 -0.62 -7.64 11.27
N ARG A 32 -0.13 -8.40 12.26
CA ARG A 32 -0.71 -8.41 13.60
C ARG A 32 -0.32 -7.14 14.34
N SER A 33 -1.02 -6.84 15.43
CA SER A 33 -0.60 -5.75 16.33
C SER A 33 0.87 -5.93 16.75
N ASP A 34 1.59 -4.82 16.85
CA ASP A 34 3.01 -4.69 17.17
C ASP A 34 4.01 -5.29 16.16
N GLU A 35 3.53 -5.96 15.10
CA GLU A 35 4.40 -6.35 13.99
C GLU A 35 4.89 -5.12 13.22
N VAL A 36 6.13 -5.21 12.74
CA VAL A 36 6.77 -4.16 11.95
C VAL A 36 6.75 -4.55 10.48
N LEU A 37 6.24 -3.66 9.65
CA LEU A 37 6.34 -3.73 8.20
C LEU A 37 7.38 -2.72 7.72
N ALA A 38 8.31 -3.17 6.88
CA ALA A 38 9.27 -2.31 6.21
C ALA A 38 9.46 -2.74 4.75
N GLY A 39 9.88 -1.82 3.90
CA GLY A 39 10.15 -2.08 2.50
C GLY A 39 10.77 -0.87 1.79
N GLU A 40 11.01 -1.06 0.50
CA GLU A 40 11.63 -0.06 -0.38
C GLU A 40 10.82 0.01 -1.68
N THR A 41 10.79 1.19 -2.27
CA THR A 41 10.02 1.50 -3.49
C THR A 41 10.80 1.23 -4.77
N GLY A 42 12.13 1.08 -4.69
CA GLY A 42 12.97 0.84 -5.87
C GLY A 42 12.82 1.95 -6.90
N GLY A 43 12.59 1.59 -8.17
CA GLY A 43 12.35 2.55 -9.27
C GLY A 43 10.89 3.02 -9.41
N ASP A 44 10.00 2.60 -8.51
CA ASP A 44 8.56 2.81 -8.67
C ASP A 44 8.03 3.86 -7.69
N GLU A 45 7.02 4.63 -8.11
CA GLU A 45 6.14 5.31 -7.17
C GLU A 45 5.24 4.26 -6.51
N THR A 46 5.11 4.32 -5.18
CA THR A 46 4.35 3.33 -4.41
C THR A 46 3.33 4.00 -3.48
N ALA A 47 2.07 3.58 -3.60
CA ALA A 47 1.01 3.92 -2.67
C ALA A 47 0.82 2.81 -1.63
N LEU A 48 0.94 3.17 -0.34
CA LEU A 48 0.57 2.35 0.81
C LEU A 48 -0.83 2.78 1.25
N ILE A 49 -1.84 1.96 0.98
CA ILE A 49 -3.25 2.30 1.20
C ILE A 49 -3.78 1.48 2.37
N TRP A 50 -4.28 2.16 3.41
CA TRP A 50 -4.92 1.50 4.54
C TRP A 50 -6.25 0.91 4.11
N LEU A 51 -6.32 -0.43 4.11
CA LEU A 51 -7.53 -1.23 3.97
C LEU A 51 -8.24 -1.49 5.30
N GLY A 52 -7.55 -1.25 6.42
CA GLY A 52 -8.09 -1.35 7.77
C GLY A 52 -6.97 -1.26 8.81
N GLY A 53 -7.29 -0.76 9.99
CA GLY A 53 -6.37 -0.68 11.12
C GLY A 53 -5.53 0.59 11.18
N ARG A 54 -4.51 0.58 12.05
CA ARG A 54 -3.68 1.74 12.40
C ARG A 54 -2.22 1.33 12.55
N ALA A 55 -1.30 2.22 12.19
CA ALA A 55 0.13 2.02 12.40
C ALA A 55 0.85 3.32 12.74
N ASP A 56 1.91 3.23 13.52
CA ASP A 56 2.89 4.32 13.67
C ASP A 56 3.87 4.21 12.50
N VAL A 57 3.89 5.23 11.64
CA VAL A 57 4.69 5.26 10.40
C VAL A 57 5.81 6.27 10.53
N ASP A 58 7.04 5.85 10.20
CA ASP A 58 8.21 6.71 10.25
C ASP A 58 8.02 7.92 9.33
N GLY A 59 8.22 9.12 9.88
CA GLY A 59 8.05 10.40 9.16
C GLY A 59 6.60 10.89 9.01
N PHE A 60 5.59 10.08 9.34
CA PHE A 60 4.16 10.44 9.20
C PHE A 60 3.35 10.35 10.49
N GLY A 61 3.91 9.76 11.55
CA GLY A 61 3.20 9.53 12.81
C GLY A 61 2.15 8.42 12.68
N GLN A 62 1.09 8.47 13.48
CA GLN A 62 0.04 7.45 13.40
C GLN A 62 -0.86 7.67 12.17
N VAL A 63 -1.05 6.63 11.37
CA VAL A 63 -1.85 6.63 10.14
C VAL A 63 -2.87 5.50 10.15
N GLY A 64 -4.04 5.77 9.56
CA GLY A 64 -5.21 4.89 9.53
C GLY A 64 -6.25 5.29 10.56
N GLU A 65 -7.53 5.20 10.19
CA GLU A 65 -8.66 5.49 11.08
C GLU A 65 -9.86 4.55 10.91
N ARG A 66 -9.95 3.83 9.77
CA ARG A 66 -11.04 2.87 9.50
C ARG A 66 -10.65 1.45 9.89
N ASP A 67 -11.61 0.69 10.42
CA ASP A 67 -11.40 -0.71 10.79
C ASP A 67 -11.39 -1.63 9.55
N ASP A 68 -12.22 -1.33 8.55
CA ASP A 68 -12.31 -2.05 7.29
C ASP A 68 -12.75 -1.14 6.12
N VAL A 69 -12.93 -1.72 4.93
CA VAL A 69 -13.31 -1.02 3.67
C VAL A 69 -14.74 -0.49 3.65
N PHE A 70 -15.57 -0.89 4.60
CA PHE A 70 -16.95 -0.44 4.74
C PHE A 70 -17.09 0.67 5.78
N SER A 71 -16.02 0.98 6.51
CA SER A 71 -16.01 1.88 7.68
C SER A 71 -15.50 3.29 7.38
N GLY A 72 -15.59 3.76 6.14
CA GLY A 72 -15.22 5.12 5.73
C GLY A 72 -14.11 5.21 4.70
N LEU A 73 -13.63 6.44 4.44
CA LEU A 73 -12.64 6.73 3.40
C LEU A 73 -11.21 6.33 3.84
N PRO A 74 -10.34 5.94 2.90
CA PRO A 74 -9.01 5.46 3.24
C PRO A 74 -8.02 6.57 3.59
N SER A 75 -7.02 6.22 4.39
CA SER A 75 -5.73 6.92 4.40
C SER A 75 -4.77 6.25 3.41
N ALA A 76 -3.87 7.02 2.80
CA ALA A 76 -2.79 6.48 1.99
C ALA A 76 -1.51 7.28 2.14
N ILE A 77 -0.36 6.64 1.99
CA ILE A 77 0.92 7.32 1.82
C ILE A 77 1.42 7.03 0.42
N VAL A 78 1.69 8.08 -0.36
CA VAL A 78 2.32 7.98 -1.67
C VAL A 78 3.80 8.30 -1.51
N LEU A 79 4.64 7.36 -1.92
CA LEU A 79 6.10 7.42 -1.80
C LEU A 79 6.71 7.48 -3.20
N PRO A 80 7.66 8.40 -3.46
CA PRO A 80 8.36 8.43 -4.73
C PRO A 80 9.33 7.24 -4.88
N PRO A 81 9.83 6.98 -6.10
CA PRO A 81 10.96 6.09 -6.33
C PRO A 81 12.14 6.40 -5.40
N GLY A 82 12.87 5.36 -5.00
CA GLY A 82 14.06 5.45 -4.14
C GLY A 82 13.77 5.68 -2.65
N SER A 83 12.50 5.65 -2.25
CA SER A 83 12.10 5.74 -0.84
C SER A 83 12.16 4.39 -0.13
N SER A 84 12.46 4.42 1.16
CA SER A 84 12.18 3.34 2.10
C SER A 84 11.01 3.71 3.01
N TYR A 85 10.32 2.72 3.55
CA TYR A 85 9.26 2.91 4.52
C TYR A 85 9.35 1.87 5.63
N ARG A 86 8.92 2.28 6.82
CA ARG A 86 8.82 1.42 8.00
C ARG A 86 7.64 1.90 8.84
N MET A 87 6.89 0.94 9.38
CA MET A 87 5.78 1.21 10.27
C MET A 87 5.56 0.06 11.25
N ARG A 88 5.05 0.39 12.44
CA ARG A 88 4.62 -0.58 13.45
C ARG A 88 3.10 -0.59 13.52
N ALA A 89 2.49 -1.74 13.28
CA ALA A 89 1.05 -1.92 13.41
C ALA A 89 0.61 -1.70 14.87
N ARG A 90 -0.41 -0.88 15.09
CA ARG A 90 -1.00 -0.62 16.43
C ARG A 90 -2.27 -1.43 16.68
N THR A 91 -2.90 -1.85 15.60
CA THR A 91 -4.00 -2.81 15.55
C THR A 91 -3.63 -3.89 14.52
N PRO A 92 -4.44 -4.95 14.32
CA PRO A 92 -4.37 -5.70 13.08
C PRO A 92 -4.45 -4.71 11.91
N LEU A 93 -3.46 -4.78 11.03
CA LEU A 93 -3.27 -3.83 9.94
C LEU A 93 -3.46 -4.57 8.62
N HIS A 94 -4.21 -3.98 7.70
CA HIS A 94 -4.37 -4.48 6.34
C HIS A 94 -4.04 -3.35 5.37
N LEU A 95 -3.04 -3.56 4.52
CA LEU A 95 -2.61 -2.61 3.50
C LEU A 95 -2.79 -3.18 2.11
N ALA A 96 -3.15 -2.33 1.15
CA ALA A 96 -2.81 -2.52 -0.25
C ALA A 96 -1.51 -1.76 -0.55
N ILE A 97 -0.61 -2.41 -1.26
CA ILE A 97 0.63 -1.83 -1.78
C ILE A 97 0.49 -1.83 -3.30
N VAL A 98 0.48 -0.63 -3.88
CA VAL A 98 0.32 -0.42 -5.32
C VAL A 98 1.51 0.35 -5.84
N SER A 99 2.16 -0.17 -6.88
CA SER A 99 3.38 0.43 -7.41
C SER A 99 3.31 0.57 -8.93
N ALA A 100 3.94 1.61 -9.46
CA ALA A 100 4.11 1.84 -10.89
C ALA A 100 5.46 2.50 -11.18
N PRO A 101 6.12 2.20 -12.31
CA PRO A 101 7.31 2.92 -12.73
C PRO A 101 7.03 4.42 -12.81
N ALA A 102 7.93 5.23 -12.26
CA ALA A 102 7.80 6.69 -12.31
C ALA A 102 9.15 7.34 -12.64
N GLU A 103 9.13 8.30 -13.56
CA GLU A 103 10.32 9.08 -13.94
C GLU A 103 10.51 10.32 -13.07
N SER A 104 9.45 10.78 -12.41
CA SER A 104 9.46 11.92 -11.49
C SER A 104 9.33 11.46 -10.03
N ALA A 105 9.99 12.17 -9.12
CA ALA A 105 9.97 11.88 -7.69
C ALA A 105 9.37 13.05 -6.88
N PRO A 106 8.03 13.23 -6.88
CA PRO A 106 7.40 14.21 -6.00
C PRO A 106 7.64 13.83 -4.53
N ALA A 107 7.59 14.81 -3.63
CA ALA A 107 7.79 14.54 -2.20
C ALA A 107 6.75 13.55 -1.67
N ALA A 108 7.19 12.66 -0.78
CA ALA A 108 6.31 11.71 -0.11
C ALA A 108 5.14 12.45 0.58
N ARG A 109 3.92 11.94 0.42
CA ARG A 109 2.71 12.61 0.90
C ARG A 109 1.73 11.66 1.56
N LEU A 110 1.21 12.08 2.71
CA LEU A 110 0.05 11.48 3.36
C LEU A 110 -1.24 12.07 2.76
N VAL A 111 -2.09 11.19 2.26
CA VAL A 111 -3.47 11.46 1.85
C VAL A 111 -4.37 11.00 3.00
N ARG A 112 -5.07 11.95 3.62
CA ARG A 112 -6.03 11.68 4.69
C ARG A 112 -7.42 11.43 4.11
N PRO A 113 -8.33 10.82 4.88
CA PRO A 113 -9.70 10.60 4.45
C PRO A 113 -10.42 11.87 3.99
N GLY A 114 -10.16 13.01 4.64
CA GLY A 114 -10.70 14.32 4.21
C GLY A 114 -10.15 14.87 2.88
N ASP A 115 -9.05 14.31 2.36
CA ASP A 115 -8.49 14.66 1.05
C ASP A 115 -9.15 13.85 -0.09
N VAL A 116 -9.88 12.78 0.23
CA VAL A 116 -10.52 11.88 -0.75
C VAL A 116 -11.88 12.44 -1.14
N ARG A 117 -12.12 12.54 -2.46
CA ARG A 117 -13.40 12.99 -3.03
C ARG A 117 -14.23 11.80 -3.51
N VAL A 118 -15.54 11.85 -3.24
CA VAL A 118 -16.55 10.86 -3.65
C VAL A 118 -17.55 11.55 -4.58
#